data_AF-A0A7L5DZW8-F1
#
_entry.id   AF-A0A7L5DZW8-F1
#
_cell.length_a   1.000
_cell.length_b   1.000
_cell.length_c   1.000
_cell.angle_alpha   90.00
_cell.angle_beta   90.00
_cell.angle_gamma   90.00
#
_symmetry.space_group_name_H-M   'P 1'
#
loop_
_entity.id
_entity.type
_entity.pdbx_description
1 polymer ?
#
loop_
_entity_poly.entity_id
_entity_poly.type
_entity_poly.pdbx_seq_one_letter_code
_entity_poly.pdbx_strand_id
1 'polypeptide(L)'
;MNYSTLKKTVAFSFASLMAVGAAKAQTSTTDTTMKMSQTGTAKVFGGRGQYKTLSFGVNAGILSPALATGGVHDFTDYNVELGYGASLRWQLAHSFGLQLDAQGGEVSGDNFSAIGRTRDGLRSYDTRIWSGTLSGVVNVAQIDYLRRKNAITFFVKGGAGMVWYHPEVITQSGAFAEYLNSDGSKHYVKSLVIPIGAGVKFRLSDALNFTLGYTENFTDDDNLDALKRGYPSKDKYSYGYGGFEYTFGSSSKPNLDWVNPVAMMYDELYDAALRQEVEALKGRVTNVENAVNDLKKDSDGDGVSDQFDKCPGTPAGTVVDGAGCPIKFPTDTVATATAAAYSNIQFDFDSSVLRTSSYGVLDAVSADMRSNTGKTAELDGYASSEGTAAHNMRLSKDRANSVKTYLVNSGVEARRLKVKAYGETNPIADNSTEEGRVQNRRVEFKQK
;
A
#
# COMPACT_ATOMS: atom_id res chain seq x y z
N MET A 1 -75.81 2.89 2.64
CA MET A 1 -75.16 1.56 2.68
C MET A 1 -74.07 1.52 1.62
N ASN A 2 -72.92 0.95 1.99
CA ASN A 2 -71.58 1.14 1.45
C ASN A 2 -71.37 0.93 -0.05
N TYR A 3 -70.72 1.90 -0.70
CA TYR A 3 -69.90 1.73 -1.92
C TYR A 3 -68.46 2.16 -1.57
N SER A 4 -67.67 1.22 -1.07
CA SER A 4 -66.25 1.41 -0.78
C SER A 4 -65.58 0.05 -0.70
N THR A 5 -64.99 -0.42 -1.82
CA THR A 5 -63.93 -1.47 -1.87
C THR A 5 -63.54 -1.84 -3.32
N LEU A 6 -63.24 -0.87 -4.19
CA LEU A 6 -62.74 -1.18 -5.54
C LEU A 6 -61.67 -0.19 -6.05
N LYS A 7 -60.73 0.19 -5.17
CA LYS A 7 -59.56 1.03 -5.52
C LYS A 7 -58.21 0.57 -4.93
N LYS A 8 -58.05 -0.69 -4.53
CA LYS A 8 -56.77 -1.18 -3.97
C LYS A 8 -56.40 -2.57 -4.46
N THR A 9 -56.15 -2.74 -5.76
CA THR A 9 -55.41 -3.92 -6.25
C THR A 9 -54.83 -3.69 -7.65
N VAL A 10 -53.76 -2.90 -7.76
CA VAL A 10 -52.78 -3.08 -8.84
C VAL A 10 -51.40 -2.98 -8.19
N ALA A 11 -51.07 -4.03 -7.47
CA ALA A 11 -49.76 -4.27 -6.92
C ALA A 11 -49.23 -5.57 -7.55
N PHE A 12 -47.97 -5.54 -7.97
CA PHE A 12 -47.14 -6.71 -8.29
C PHE A 12 -47.49 -7.55 -9.52
N SER A 13 -47.13 -7.04 -10.70
CA SER A 13 -46.83 -7.91 -11.86
C SER A 13 -45.79 -7.29 -12.81
N PHE A 14 -44.65 -6.87 -12.26
CA PHE A 14 -43.46 -6.52 -13.06
C PHE A 14 -42.23 -7.38 -12.73
N ALA A 15 -42.43 -8.49 -12.00
CA ALA A 15 -41.38 -9.40 -11.57
C ALA A 15 -41.10 -10.57 -12.54
N SER A 16 -41.82 -10.69 -13.67
CA SER A 16 -41.72 -11.86 -14.57
C SER A 16 -40.78 -11.71 -15.77
N LEU A 17 -40.12 -10.56 -15.96
CA LEU A 17 -39.19 -10.34 -17.09
C LEU A 17 -37.70 -10.34 -16.71
N MET A 18 -37.35 -10.67 -15.47
CA MET A 18 -35.96 -10.74 -14.97
C MET A 18 -35.53 -12.16 -14.53
N ALA A 19 -36.28 -13.18 -14.90
CA ALA A 19 -36.02 -14.57 -14.54
C ALA A 19 -35.32 -15.36 -15.66
N VAL A 20 -34.22 -14.84 -16.21
CA VAL A 20 -33.25 -15.65 -16.98
C VAL A 20 -31.86 -15.13 -16.63
N GLY A 21 -31.18 -15.79 -15.69
CA GLY A 21 -29.78 -15.45 -15.37
C GLY A 21 -29.28 -15.77 -13.96
N ALA A 22 -30.04 -16.50 -13.14
CA ALA A 22 -29.58 -16.91 -11.80
C ALA A 22 -29.77 -18.42 -11.61
N ALA A 23 -28.94 -19.21 -12.29
CA ALA A 23 -28.77 -20.63 -11.96
C ALA A 23 -27.39 -21.10 -12.45
N LYS A 24 -26.41 -21.08 -11.54
CA LYS A 24 -25.37 -22.11 -11.38
C LYS A 24 -24.41 -21.66 -10.27
N ALA A 25 -24.67 -22.13 -9.06
CA ALA A 25 -23.71 -22.19 -7.98
C ALA A 25 -23.66 -23.63 -7.49
N GLN A 26 -22.67 -24.41 -7.94
CA GLN A 26 -22.09 -25.48 -7.13
C GLN A 26 -20.80 -26.01 -7.74
N THR A 27 -19.76 -25.99 -6.89
CA THR A 27 -18.60 -26.89 -6.81
C THR A 27 -17.68 -27.04 -8.03
N SER A 28 -16.44 -26.58 -7.87
CA SER A 28 -15.25 -27.43 -7.94
C SER A 28 -14.09 -26.78 -7.18
N THR A 29 -13.65 -27.47 -6.13
CA THR A 29 -12.36 -27.34 -5.49
C THR A 29 -11.23 -27.83 -6.41
N THR A 30 -10.01 -27.36 -6.12
CA THR A 30 -8.70 -27.80 -6.63
C THR A 30 -8.26 -27.15 -7.94
N ASP A 31 -7.52 -26.03 -7.84
CA ASP A 31 -6.11 -26.07 -8.24
C ASP A 31 -5.31 -24.93 -7.61
N THR A 32 -4.32 -25.34 -6.82
CA THR A 32 -3.41 -24.48 -6.08
C THR A 32 -2.34 -23.97 -7.03
N THR A 33 -2.63 -22.86 -7.70
CA THR A 33 -1.58 -21.95 -8.19
C THR A 33 -1.89 -20.57 -7.65
N MET A 34 -0.93 -19.99 -6.92
CA MET A 34 -0.97 -18.61 -6.48
C MET A 34 -0.96 -17.68 -7.70
N LYS A 35 -2.12 -17.53 -8.35
CA LYS A 35 -2.47 -16.31 -9.04
C LYS A 35 -3.01 -15.38 -7.97
N MET A 36 -2.12 -14.53 -7.46
CA MET A 36 -2.54 -13.30 -6.81
C MET A 36 -3.47 -12.60 -7.80
N SER A 37 -4.77 -12.67 -7.53
CA SER A 37 -5.82 -12.11 -8.37
C SER A 37 -5.59 -10.61 -8.48
N GLN A 38 -4.92 -10.18 -9.56
CA GLN A 38 -5.16 -8.86 -10.13
C GLN A 38 -6.60 -8.86 -10.68
N THR A 39 -7.57 -8.79 -9.77
CA THR A 39 -8.82 -8.11 -10.08
C THR A 39 -8.39 -6.67 -10.28
N GLY A 40 -8.25 -6.22 -11.52
CA GLY A 40 -7.74 -4.87 -11.85
C GLY A 40 -8.49 -3.79 -11.08
N THR A 41 -7.95 -3.40 -9.94
CA THR A 41 -8.47 -2.32 -9.12
C THR A 41 -8.24 -1.05 -9.90
N ALA A 42 -9.32 -0.30 -10.15
CA ALA A 42 -9.23 0.98 -10.83
C ALA A 42 -8.19 1.85 -10.11
N LYS A 43 -7.48 2.67 -10.87
CA LYS A 43 -6.45 3.57 -10.39
C LYS A 43 -6.98 4.98 -10.19
N VAL A 44 -6.45 5.72 -9.21
CA VAL A 44 -6.87 7.10 -8.91
C VAL A 44 -6.73 7.99 -10.14
N PHE A 45 -5.58 7.90 -10.83
CA PHE A 45 -5.31 8.64 -12.06
C PHE A 45 -5.42 7.78 -13.32
N GLY A 46 -6.21 6.71 -13.25
CA GLY A 46 -6.38 5.74 -14.32
C GLY A 46 -7.27 6.16 -15.49
N GLY A 47 -7.93 7.31 -15.36
CA GLY A 47 -8.89 7.82 -16.33
C GLY A 47 -10.27 7.15 -16.25
N ARG A 48 -11.25 7.74 -16.94
CA ARG A 48 -12.67 7.35 -16.86
C ARG A 48 -12.99 5.99 -17.44
N GLY A 49 -12.18 5.50 -18.39
CA GLY A 49 -12.42 4.24 -19.09
C GLY A 49 -12.40 3.00 -18.20
N GLN A 50 -11.92 3.12 -16.96
CA GLN A 50 -11.87 2.05 -15.97
C GLN A 50 -13.22 1.81 -15.28
N TYR A 51 -14.16 2.74 -15.42
CA TYR A 51 -15.44 2.71 -14.70
C TYR A 51 -16.63 2.46 -15.61
N LYS A 52 -17.72 2.01 -15.00
CA LYS A 52 -19.06 2.12 -15.59
C LYS A 52 -19.62 3.51 -15.35
N THR A 53 -20.15 4.13 -16.40
CA THR A 53 -20.60 5.53 -16.37
C THR A 53 -22.01 5.76 -16.87
N LEU A 54 -22.60 4.80 -17.59
CA LEU A 54 -23.94 4.95 -18.16
C LEU A 54 -24.95 4.19 -17.29
N SER A 55 -25.98 4.88 -16.84
CA SER A 55 -27.07 4.31 -16.06
C SER A 55 -28.42 4.63 -16.70
N PHE A 56 -29.35 3.70 -16.64
CA PHE A 56 -30.76 3.92 -16.96
C PHE A 56 -31.60 3.69 -15.73
N GLY A 57 -32.52 4.61 -15.44
CA GLY A 57 -33.42 4.52 -14.31
C GLY A 57 -34.87 4.65 -14.70
N VAL A 58 -35.73 3.94 -14.00
CA VAL A 58 -37.19 4.07 -14.06
C VAL A 58 -37.69 4.47 -12.68
N ASN A 59 -38.62 5.40 -12.63
CA ASN A 59 -39.17 5.91 -11.39
C ASN A 59 -40.69 6.11 -11.50
N ALA A 60 -41.34 6.03 -10.35
CA ALA A 60 -42.73 6.35 -10.19
C ALA A 60 -42.89 7.14 -8.88
N GLY A 61 -43.91 7.97 -8.83
CA GLY A 61 -44.05 8.89 -7.74
C GLY A 61 -45.33 9.68 -7.82
N ILE A 62 -45.24 10.84 -7.21
CA ILE A 62 -46.34 11.73 -6.94
C ILE A 62 -46.03 13.09 -7.57
N LEU A 63 -46.96 13.58 -8.36
CA LEU A 63 -47.01 14.95 -8.85
C LEU A 63 -47.95 15.78 -7.98
N SER A 64 -47.53 17.00 -7.66
CA SER A 64 -48.35 17.94 -6.91
C SER A 64 -48.09 19.37 -7.40
N PRO A 65 -49.12 20.21 -7.49
CA PRO A 65 -48.94 21.64 -7.74
C PRO A 65 -48.34 22.40 -6.53
N ALA A 66 -48.30 21.77 -5.36
CA ALA A 66 -47.64 22.32 -4.18
C ALA A 66 -46.11 22.09 -4.23
N LEU A 67 -45.34 23.04 -3.69
CA LEU A 67 -43.90 22.91 -3.51
C LEU A 67 -43.58 22.84 -2.02
N ALA A 68 -42.56 22.05 -1.67
CA ALA A 68 -42.04 21.97 -0.31
C ALA A 68 -41.46 23.31 0.16
N THR A 69 -40.99 24.14 -0.78
CA THR A 69 -40.49 25.49 -0.54
C THR A 69 -41.60 26.55 -0.38
N GLY A 70 -42.88 26.18 -0.57
CA GLY A 70 -44.02 27.08 -0.49
C GLY A 70 -44.25 27.93 -1.75
N GLY A 71 -45.25 28.81 -1.73
CA GLY A 71 -45.61 29.63 -2.89
C GLY A 71 -46.93 30.37 -2.78
N VAL A 72 -47.13 31.32 -3.71
CA VAL A 72 -48.47 31.76 -4.11
C VAL A 72 -49.05 30.70 -5.05
N HIS A 73 -50.33 30.39 -4.85
CA HIS A 73 -51.01 29.31 -5.55
C HIS A 73 -52.40 29.77 -5.98
N ASP A 74 -52.81 29.29 -7.15
CA ASP A 74 -54.05 29.72 -7.77
C ASP A 74 -55.27 28.84 -7.48
N PHE A 75 -55.07 27.73 -6.78
CA PHE A 75 -56.12 26.84 -6.28
C PHE A 75 -56.02 26.65 -4.76
N THR A 76 -57.14 26.33 -4.13
CA THR A 76 -57.27 26.31 -2.66
C THR A 76 -56.89 24.94 -2.09
N ASP A 77 -57.17 23.88 -2.84
CA ASP A 77 -56.91 22.49 -2.48
C ASP A 77 -56.04 21.83 -3.57
N TYR A 78 -54.99 21.13 -3.15
CA TYR A 78 -54.05 20.46 -4.06
C TYR A 78 -54.32 18.96 -4.06
N ASN A 79 -54.50 18.42 -5.26
CA ASN A 79 -54.62 16.98 -5.44
C ASN A 79 -53.26 16.39 -5.80
N VAL A 80 -53.10 15.13 -5.41
CA VAL A 80 -51.82 14.42 -5.45
C VAL A 80 -51.99 13.28 -6.44
N GLU A 81 -51.32 13.39 -7.57
CA GLU A 81 -51.52 12.50 -8.71
C GLU A 81 -50.31 11.62 -8.98
N LEU A 82 -50.52 10.52 -9.69
CA LEU A 82 -49.44 9.59 -10.00
C LEU A 82 -48.59 10.12 -11.16
N GLY A 83 -47.28 10.20 -10.94
CA GLY A 83 -46.29 10.48 -11.97
C GLY A 83 -45.39 9.29 -12.22
N TYR A 84 -44.81 9.24 -13.42
CA TYR A 84 -43.83 8.23 -13.81
C TYR A 84 -42.75 8.84 -14.69
N GLY A 85 -41.58 8.23 -14.71
CA GLY A 85 -40.47 8.73 -15.49
C GLY A 85 -39.40 7.70 -15.79
N ALA A 86 -38.64 8.00 -16.83
CA ALA A 86 -37.41 7.31 -17.20
C ALA A 86 -36.26 8.31 -17.22
N SER A 87 -35.05 7.85 -16.92
CA SER A 87 -33.86 8.68 -16.84
C SER A 87 -32.68 7.95 -17.46
N LEU A 88 -31.85 8.69 -18.19
CA LEU A 88 -30.59 8.22 -18.73
C LEU A 88 -29.48 9.12 -18.18
N ARG A 89 -28.55 8.53 -17.43
CA ARG A 89 -27.51 9.25 -16.70
C ARG A 89 -26.12 8.87 -17.19
N TRP A 90 -25.33 9.87 -17.53
CA TRP A 90 -23.91 9.76 -17.86
C TRP A 90 -23.07 10.37 -16.76
N GLN A 91 -22.39 9.53 -15.98
CA GLN A 91 -21.46 9.97 -14.95
C GLN A 91 -20.13 10.42 -15.58
N LEU A 92 -19.78 11.70 -15.38
CA LEU A 92 -18.62 12.33 -16.01
C LEU A 92 -17.41 12.42 -15.08
N ALA A 93 -17.65 12.54 -13.78
CA ALA A 93 -16.63 12.55 -12.73
C ALA A 93 -17.19 11.82 -11.50
N HIS A 94 -16.39 11.64 -10.45
CA HIS A 94 -16.90 11.06 -9.19
C HIS A 94 -18.10 11.86 -8.67
N SER A 95 -17.98 13.20 -8.64
CA SER A 95 -18.98 14.10 -8.10
C SER A 95 -20.00 14.63 -9.10
N PHE A 96 -19.84 14.41 -10.41
CA PHE A 96 -20.67 15.07 -11.44
C PHE A 96 -21.10 14.15 -12.57
N GLY A 97 -22.36 14.29 -13.00
CA GLY A 97 -22.92 13.62 -14.17
C GLY A 97 -23.96 14.48 -14.89
N LEU A 98 -24.35 14.03 -16.07
CA LEU A 98 -25.47 14.59 -16.84
C LEU A 98 -26.63 13.58 -16.83
N GLN A 99 -27.85 14.07 -16.70
CA GLN A 99 -29.05 13.24 -16.67
C GLN A 99 -30.09 13.80 -17.63
N LEU A 100 -30.54 12.94 -18.53
CA LEU A 100 -31.70 13.18 -19.39
C LEU A 100 -32.91 12.51 -18.75
N ASP A 101 -33.92 13.30 -18.40
CA ASP A 101 -35.17 12.83 -17.80
C ASP A 101 -36.31 12.95 -18.82
N ALA A 102 -37.12 11.90 -18.90
CA ALA A 102 -38.43 11.91 -19.54
C ALA A 102 -39.48 11.58 -18.47
N GLN A 103 -40.41 12.50 -18.23
CA GLN A 103 -41.43 12.37 -17.18
C GLN A 103 -42.81 12.58 -17.78
N GLY A 104 -43.79 11.81 -17.30
CA GLY A 104 -45.20 11.98 -17.61
C GLY A 104 -46.07 11.83 -16.38
N GLY A 105 -47.27 12.39 -16.44
CA GLY A 105 -48.28 12.23 -15.39
C GLY A 105 -49.36 13.30 -15.47
N GLU A 106 -50.03 13.51 -14.36
CA GLU A 106 -51.14 14.44 -14.23
C GLU A 106 -50.90 15.36 -13.03
N VAL A 107 -51.38 16.59 -13.12
CA VAL A 107 -51.37 17.58 -12.03
C VAL A 107 -52.77 18.13 -11.93
N SER A 108 -53.37 18.05 -10.75
CA SER A 108 -54.75 18.46 -10.53
C SER A 108 -54.88 19.31 -9.27
N GLY A 109 -55.91 20.14 -9.24
CA GLY A 109 -56.23 21.00 -8.10
C GLY A 109 -57.67 21.49 -8.15
N ASP A 110 -58.19 21.89 -7.00
CA ASP A 110 -59.59 22.29 -6.87
C ASP A 110 -59.80 23.46 -5.89
N ASN A 111 -61.01 24.01 -5.95
CA ASN A 111 -61.45 25.15 -5.15
C ASN A 111 -62.66 24.80 -4.29
N PHE A 112 -62.81 23.54 -3.87
CA PHE A 112 -63.97 23.15 -3.06
C PHE A 112 -64.01 23.85 -1.69
N SER A 113 -62.86 24.24 -1.16
CA SER A 113 -62.74 25.03 0.08
C SER A 113 -62.88 26.54 -0.11
N ALA A 114 -62.95 27.05 -1.35
CA ALA A 114 -63.14 28.48 -1.62
C ALA A 114 -64.59 28.93 -1.35
N ILE A 115 -64.78 30.23 -1.04
CA ILE A 115 -66.12 30.83 -0.91
C ILE A 115 -66.85 30.69 -2.25
N GLY A 116 -68.00 30.00 -2.24
CA GLY A 116 -68.74 29.69 -3.48
C GLY A 116 -68.18 28.49 -4.26
N ARG A 117 -67.28 27.70 -3.67
CA ARG A 117 -66.64 26.49 -4.24
C ARG A 117 -65.98 26.72 -5.61
N THR A 118 -65.62 27.96 -5.90
CA THR A 118 -65.03 28.38 -7.18
C THR A 118 -64.11 29.56 -6.94
N ARG A 119 -63.06 29.68 -7.76
CA ARG A 119 -62.16 30.84 -7.80
C ARG A 119 -61.96 31.20 -9.27
N ASP A 120 -62.09 32.48 -9.61
CA ASP A 120 -61.96 32.98 -10.99
C ASP A 120 -62.85 32.25 -12.03
N GLY A 121 -64.02 31.76 -11.60
CA GLY A 121 -64.97 31.02 -12.44
C GLY A 121 -64.67 29.52 -12.63
N LEU A 122 -63.58 29.02 -12.02
CA LEU A 122 -63.13 27.63 -12.10
C LEU A 122 -63.33 26.88 -10.79
N ARG A 123 -63.70 25.60 -10.92
CA ARG A 123 -63.99 24.68 -9.82
C ARG A 123 -62.83 23.71 -9.58
N SER A 124 -62.27 23.16 -10.67
CA SER A 124 -61.09 22.28 -10.65
C SER A 124 -60.40 22.31 -12.01
N TYR A 125 -59.15 21.87 -12.01
CA TYR A 125 -58.35 21.64 -13.22
C TYR A 125 -57.64 20.29 -13.15
N ASP A 126 -57.46 19.67 -14.30
CA ASP A 126 -56.72 18.43 -14.51
C ASP A 126 -55.79 18.63 -15.71
N THR A 127 -54.48 18.52 -15.49
CA THR A 127 -53.48 18.82 -16.52
C THR A 127 -52.58 17.63 -16.75
N ARG A 128 -52.65 17.07 -17.95
CA ARG A 128 -51.70 16.03 -18.38
C ARG A 128 -50.39 16.66 -18.79
N ILE A 129 -49.30 16.18 -18.23
CA ILE A 129 -47.97 16.70 -18.48
C ILE A 129 -47.05 15.62 -19.07
N TRP A 130 -46.19 16.05 -19.98
CA TRP A 130 -45.01 15.33 -20.43
C TRP A 130 -43.83 16.29 -20.43
N SER A 131 -42.68 15.90 -19.89
CA SER A 131 -41.49 16.74 -19.91
C SER A 131 -40.26 15.96 -20.33
N GLY A 132 -39.35 16.67 -21.00
CA GLY A 132 -38.03 16.21 -21.37
C GLY A 132 -37.00 17.22 -20.88
N THR A 133 -36.15 16.83 -19.94
CA THR A 133 -35.19 17.75 -19.32
C THR A 133 -33.77 17.21 -19.32
N LEU A 134 -32.80 18.11 -19.48
CA LEU A 134 -31.38 17.81 -19.33
C LEU A 134 -30.85 18.52 -18.10
N SER A 135 -30.34 17.76 -17.15
CA SER A 135 -29.87 18.25 -15.85
C SER A 135 -28.42 17.88 -15.58
N GLY A 136 -27.67 18.80 -14.98
CA GLY A 136 -26.43 18.48 -14.29
C GLY A 136 -26.74 17.91 -12.93
N VAL A 137 -26.12 16.79 -12.58
CA VAL A 137 -26.29 16.11 -11.28
C VAL A 137 -24.98 16.13 -10.53
N VAL A 138 -25.01 16.68 -9.33
CA VAL A 138 -23.86 16.74 -8.42
C VAL A 138 -24.11 15.79 -7.26
N ASN A 139 -23.26 14.78 -7.12
CA ASN A 139 -23.24 13.90 -5.95
C ASN A 139 -22.58 14.68 -4.79
N VAL A 140 -23.34 14.90 -3.72
CA VAL A 140 -22.90 15.56 -2.49
C VAL A 140 -22.69 14.52 -1.38
N ALA A 141 -21.77 14.81 -0.47
CA ALA A 141 -21.39 13.89 0.62
C ALA A 141 -20.95 12.49 0.14
N GLN A 142 -20.25 12.43 -1.00
CA GLN A 142 -19.71 11.17 -1.56
C GLN A 142 -18.42 10.70 -0.87
N ILE A 143 -17.83 11.48 0.04
CA ILE A 143 -16.63 11.05 0.75
C ILE A 143 -17.05 10.53 2.12
N ASP A 144 -16.96 9.21 2.31
CA ASP A 144 -17.11 8.55 3.60
C ASP A 144 -15.71 8.23 4.15
N TYR A 145 -15.29 8.91 5.22
CA TYR A 145 -14.00 8.65 5.88
C TYR A 145 -14.02 7.41 6.79
N LEU A 146 -15.20 6.88 7.10
CA LEU A 146 -15.38 5.72 7.97
C LEU A 146 -15.47 4.42 7.17
N ARG A 147 -15.85 4.48 5.89
CA ARG A 147 -16.03 3.28 5.04
C ARG A 147 -15.37 3.43 3.68
N ARG A 148 -14.76 2.33 3.23
CA ARG A 148 -14.11 2.24 1.90
C ARG A 148 -15.07 2.35 0.71
N LYS A 149 -16.34 1.99 0.91
CA LYS A 149 -17.39 1.99 -0.11
C LYS A 149 -18.61 2.70 0.44
N ASN A 150 -19.15 3.65 -0.32
CA ASN A 150 -20.38 4.32 0.04
C ASN A 150 -21.57 3.37 -0.19
N ALA A 151 -22.51 3.38 0.75
CA ALA A 151 -23.80 2.71 0.62
C ALA A 151 -24.94 3.69 0.30
N ILE A 152 -24.74 4.96 0.66
CA ILE A 152 -25.70 6.04 0.50
C ILE A 152 -24.96 7.23 -0.09
N THR A 153 -25.55 7.87 -1.09
CA THR A 153 -25.03 9.10 -1.71
C THR A 153 -26.17 10.08 -1.87
N PHE A 154 -25.95 11.32 -1.48
CA PHE A 154 -26.91 12.40 -1.70
C PHE A 154 -26.60 13.08 -3.04
N PHE A 155 -27.60 13.62 -3.71
CA PHE A 155 -27.37 14.38 -4.93
C PHE A 155 -28.29 15.60 -5.01
N VAL A 156 -27.81 16.60 -5.71
CA VAL A 156 -28.59 17.74 -6.17
C VAL A 156 -28.55 17.79 -7.68
N LYS A 157 -29.63 18.22 -8.32
CA LYS A 157 -29.71 18.38 -9.77
C LYS A 157 -30.33 19.71 -10.14
N GLY A 158 -29.86 20.26 -11.26
CA GLY A 158 -30.37 21.50 -11.84
C GLY A 158 -30.21 21.45 -13.35
N GLY A 159 -31.20 21.94 -14.09
CA GLY A 159 -31.20 21.82 -15.54
C GLY A 159 -32.19 22.73 -16.23
N ALA A 160 -32.43 22.42 -17.50
CA ALA A 160 -33.46 23.04 -18.32
C ALA A 160 -34.05 22.01 -19.28
N GLY A 161 -35.27 22.24 -19.71
CA GLY A 161 -35.94 21.37 -20.65
C GLY A 161 -37.22 21.97 -21.19
N MET A 162 -38.03 21.10 -21.78
CA MET A 162 -39.36 21.45 -22.28
C MET A 162 -40.42 20.62 -21.57
N VAL A 163 -41.56 21.24 -21.33
CA VAL A 163 -42.78 20.59 -20.87
C VAL A 163 -43.88 20.80 -21.91
N TRP A 164 -44.62 19.74 -22.15
CA TRP A 164 -45.81 19.68 -22.98
C TRP A 164 -46.99 19.38 -22.07
N TYR A 165 -47.98 20.27 -22.04
CA TYR A 165 -49.15 20.05 -21.20
C TYR A 165 -50.46 20.42 -21.89
N HIS A 166 -51.52 19.80 -21.43
CA HIS A 166 -52.88 20.03 -21.88
C HIS A 166 -53.81 20.14 -20.66
N PRO A 167 -54.23 21.36 -20.28
CA PRO A 167 -55.09 21.56 -19.14
C PRO A 167 -56.57 21.42 -19.52
N GLU A 168 -57.32 20.66 -18.73
CA GLU A 168 -58.76 20.48 -18.80
C GLU A 168 -59.38 21.12 -17.54
N VAL A 169 -60.48 21.87 -17.67
CA VAL A 169 -61.09 22.56 -16.51
C VAL A 169 -62.58 22.30 -16.36
N ILE A 170 -63.05 22.36 -15.11
CA ILE A 170 -64.47 22.35 -14.77
C ILE A 170 -64.87 23.76 -14.31
N THR A 171 -65.82 24.35 -15.02
CA THR A 171 -66.31 25.71 -14.74
C THR A 171 -67.33 25.74 -13.60
N GLN A 172 -67.69 26.94 -13.13
CA GLN A 172 -68.69 27.16 -12.07
C GLN A 172 -70.06 26.52 -12.34
N SER A 173 -70.45 26.35 -13.60
CA SER A 173 -71.71 25.68 -13.98
C SER A 173 -71.65 24.15 -13.92
N GLY A 174 -70.47 23.58 -13.63
CA GLY A 174 -70.22 22.14 -13.73
C GLY A 174 -70.01 21.65 -15.16
N ALA A 175 -69.95 22.56 -16.14
CA ALA A 175 -69.62 22.22 -17.52
C ALA A 175 -68.11 22.02 -17.68
N PHE A 176 -67.75 20.96 -18.40
CA PHE A 176 -66.39 20.72 -18.90
C PHE A 176 -66.04 21.79 -19.94
N ALA A 177 -64.91 22.46 -19.75
CA ALA A 177 -64.33 23.31 -20.76
C ALA A 177 -62.88 22.86 -21.03
N GLU A 178 -62.59 22.54 -22.29
CA GLU A 178 -61.22 22.32 -22.73
C GLU A 178 -60.53 23.69 -22.86
N TYR A 179 -59.29 23.79 -22.37
CA TYR A 179 -58.51 25.01 -22.55
C TYR A 179 -58.21 25.23 -24.03
N LEU A 180 -58.61 26.39 -24.55
CA LEU A 180 -58.26 26.84 -25.89
C LEU A 180 -56.98 27.67 -25.81
N ASN A 181 -55.97 27.31 -26.61
CA ASN A 181 -54.77 28.12 -26.74
C ASN A 181 -55.12 29.53 -27.24
N SER A 182 -54.19 30.50 -27.11
CA SER A 182 -54.41 31.88 -27.57
C SER A 182 -54.70 32.00 -29.08
N ASP A 183 -54.45 30.96 -29.86
CA ASP A 183 -54.77 30.83 -31.28
C ASP A 183 -56.10 30.09 -31.56
N GLY A 184 -56.84 29.69 -30.52
CA GLY A 184 -58.07 28.90 -30.62
C GLY A 184 -57.86 27.40 -30.89
N SER A 185 -56.62 26.92 -30.90
CA SER A 185 -56.29 25.51 -31.15
C SER A 185 -56.30 24.68 -29.85
N LYS A 186 -56.42 23.35 -30.00
CA LYS A 186 -56.45 22.37 -28.90
C LYS A 186 -55.12 21.62 -28.69
N HIS A 187 -54.02 22.14 -29.24
CA HIS A 187 -52.73 21.45 -29.17
C HIS A 187 -52.08 21.58 -27.78
N TYR A 188 -51.13 20.68 -27.47
CA TYR A 188 -50.30 20.77 -26.26
C TYR A 188 -49.55 22.10 -26.22
N VAL A 189 -49.66 22.80 -25.08
CA VAL A 189 -48.85 23.98 -24.78
C VAL A 189 -47.41 23.53 -24.58
N LYS A 190 -46.46 24.28 -25.11
CA LYS A 190 -45.02 23.99 -25.00
C LYS A 190 -44.35 25.12 -24.23
N SER A 191 -43.84 24.80 -23.05
CA SER A 191 -43.11 25.76 -22.21
C SER A 191 -41.69 25.29 -21.94
N LEU A 192 -40.79 26.25 -21.70
CA LEU A 192 -39.53 25.99 -21.01
C LEU A 192 -39.84 25.55 -19.58
N VAL A 193 -39.08 24.57 -19.06
CA VAL A 193 -39.13 24.15 -17.67
C VAL A 193 -37.74 24.07 -17.08
N ILE A 194 -37.58 24.56 -15.85
CA ILE A 194 -36.33 24.51 -15.08
C ILE A 194 -36.54 23.52 -13.92
N PRO A 195 -36.01 22.29 -14.02
CA PRO A 195 -36.01 21.35 -12.91
C PRO A 195 -34.88 21.68 -11.91
N ILE A 196 -35.24 21.75 -10.63
CA ILE A 196 -34.30 21.80 -9.51
C ILE A 196 -34.70 20.70 -8.53
N GLY A 197 -33.77 19.83 -8.17
CA GLY A 197 -34.10 18.69 -7.33
C GLY A 197 -32.98 18.24 -6.41
N ALA A 198 -33.36 17.48 -5.41
CA ALA A 198 -32.45 16.82 -4.49
C ALA A 198 -32.94 15.39 -4.22
N GLY A 199 -32.02 14.51 -3.86
CA GLY A 199 -32.37 13.13 -3.57
C GLY A 199 -31.27 12.33 -2.90
N VAL A 200 -31.61 11.10 -2.62
CA VAL A 200 -30.77 10.10 -1.98
C VAL A 200 -30.74 8.85 -2.85
N LYS A 201 -29.55 8.38 -3.15
CA LYS A 201 -29.30 7.12 -3.85
C LYS A 201 -28.79 6.09 -2.85
N PHE A 202 -29.37 4.90 -2.88
CA PHE A 202 -29.01 3.75 -2.09
C PHE A 202 -28.41 2.68 -3.00
N ARG A 203 -27.26 2.14 -2.61
CA ARG A 203 -26.61 1.05 -3.32
C ARG A 203 -27.27 -0.27 -2.94
N LEU A 204 -27.89 -0.96 -3.90
CA LEU A 204 -28.42 -2.30 -3.69
C LEU A 204 -27.41 -3.37 -4.14
N SER A 205 -26.70 -3.12 -5.24
CA SER A 205 -25.59 -3.95 -5.74
C SER A 205 -24.57 -3.09 -6.48
N ASP A 206 -23.57 -3.70 -7.13
CA ASP A 206 -22.59 -2.97 -7.95
C ASP A 206 -23.20 -2.35 -9.22
N ALA A 207 -24.35 -2.85 -9.67
CA ALA A 207 -25.02 -2.42 -10.89
C ALA A 207 -26.44 -1.86 -10.65
N LEU A 208 -27.07 -2.13 -9.50
CA LEU A 208 -28.43 -1.72 -9.20
C LEU A 208 -28.48 -0.77 -8.00
N ASN A 209 -29.20 0.32 -8.18
CA ASN A 209 -29.41 1.36 -7.17
C ASN A 209 -30.91 1.59 -6.97
N PHE A 210 -31.29 1.98 -5.77
CA PHE A 210 -32.60 2.54 -5.48
C PHE A 210 -32.46 4.04 -5.21
N THR A 211 -33.33 4.86 -5.78
CA THR A 211 -33.26 6.32 -5.70
C THR A 211 -34.55 6.87 -5.15
N LEU A 212 -34.45 7.74 -4.16
CA LEU A 212 -35.53 8.61 -3.70
C LEU A 212 -35.18 10.04 -4.08
N GLY A 213 -36.12 10.78 -4.67
CA GLY A 213 -35.87 12.15 -5.12
C GLY A 213 -37.09 13.04 -5.01
N TYR A 214 -36.81 14.34 -4.96
CA TYR A 214 -37.80 15.40 -5.03
C TYR A 214 -37.31 16.45 -6.04
N THR A 215 -38.15 16.79 -7.01
CA THR A 215 -37.83 17.78 -8.05
C THR A 215 -38.94 18.81 -8.11
N GLU A 216 -38.55 20.08 -8.00
CA GLU A 216 -39.39 21.24 -8.25
C GLU A 216 -39.17 21.68 -9.69
N ASN A 217 -40.24 21.83 -10.44
CA ASN A 217 -40.23 22.25 -11.84
C ASN A 217 -40.86 23.63 -11.93
N PHE A 218 -40.09 24.60 -12.39
CA PHE A 218 -40.55 25.97 -12.65
C PHE A 218 -40.81 26.12 -14.13
N THR A 219 -42.06 26.41 -14.51
CA THR A 219 -42.43 26.66 -15.90
C THR A 219 -42.37 28.15 -16.20
N ASP A 220 -41.98 28.51 -17.42
CA ASP A 220 -41.92 29.92 -17.84
C ASP A 220 -43.32 30.50 -18.13
N ASP A 221 -44.26 29.63 -18.48
CA ASP A 221 -45.67 29.94 -18.71
C ASP A 221 -46.50 29.94 -17.41
N ASP A 222 -47.63 30.65 -17.49
CA ASP A 222 -48.62 30.95 -16.45
C ASP A 222 -50.00 30.49 -16.95
N ASN A 223 -50.09 29.25 -17.43
CA ASN A 223 -51.36 28.66 -17.88
C ASN A 223 -51.38 27.14 -17.71
N LEU A 224 -50.47 26.60 -16.89
CA LEU A 224 -50.40 25.19 -16.54
C LEU A 224 -51.62 24.75 -15.73
N ASP A 225 -52.30 25.68 -15.05
CA ASP A 225 -53.56 25.47 -14.34
C ASP A 225 -54.79 26.08 -15.07
N ALA A 226 -54.60 26.45 -16.36
CA ALA A 226 -55.58 27.10 -17.23
C ALA A 226 -56.07 28.51 -16.80
N LEU A 227 -55.46 29.13 -15.80
CA LEU A 227 -55.63 30.55 -15.49
C LEU A 227 -54.41 31.32 -15.99
N LYS A 228 -54.65 32.48 -16.64
CA LYS A 228 -53.58 33.41 -17.02
C LYS A 228 -53.73 34.67 -16.19
N ARG A 229 -52.88 34.86 -15.20
CA ARG A 229 -52.89 36.02 -14.31
C ARG A 229 -51.66 36.87 -14.61
N GLY A 230 -51.88 38.12 -15.03
CA GLY A 230 -50.77 39.03 -15.32
C GLY A 230 -49.76 39.06 -14.16
N TYR A 231 -48.47 38.93 -14.50
CA TYR A 231 -47.26 38.98 -13.67
C TYR A 231 -47.48 39.41 -12.20
N PRO A 232 -47.04 38.63 -11.19
CA PRO A 232 -45.84 37.78 -11.19
C PRO A 232 -46.10 36.27 -10.92
N SER A 233 -47.21 35.70 -11.36
CA SER A 233 -47.43 34.25 -11.27
C SER A 233 -46.71 33.55 -12.42
N LYS A 234 -45.79 32.66 -12.10
CA LYS A 234 -45.29 31.64 -13.02
C LYS A 234 -45.66 30.30 -12.41
N ASP A 235 -46.10 29.38 -13.24
CA ASP A 235 -46.54 28.09 -12.73
C ASP A 235 -45.38 27.20 -12.33
N LYS A 236 -45.73 26.26 -11.46
CA LYS A 236 -44.77 25.37 -10.84
C LYS A 236 -45.46 24.11 -10.36
N TYR A 237 -44.74 23.00 -10.44
CA TYR A 237 -45.19 21.72 -9.93
C TYR A 237 -44.02 20.94 -9.35
N SER A 238 -44.29 20.05 -8.42
CA SER A 238 -43.28 19.19 -7.82
C SER A 238 -43.51 17.72 -8.12
N TYR A 239 -42.43 16.96 -8.09
CA TYR A 239 -42.42 15.52 -8.28
C TYR A 239 -41.57 14.84 -7.21
N GLY A 240 -42.22 14.14 -6.30
CA GLY A 240 -41.57 13.24 -5.34
C GLY A 240 -41.61 11.81 -5.87
N TYR A 241 -40.46 11.13 -5.96
CA TYR A 241 -40.38 9.84 -6.63
C TYR A 241 -39.45 8.83 -5.96
N GLY A 242 -39.77 7.55 -6.19
CA GLY A 242 -38.92 6.41 -5.89
C GLY A 242 -38.69 5.59 -7.16
N GLY A 243 -37.47 5.09 -7.35
CA GLY A 243 -37.13 4.36 -8.57
C GLY A 243 -35.89 3.51 -8.48
N PHE A 244 -35.71 2.65 -9.48
CA PHE A 244 -34.53 1.84 -9.64
C PHE A 244 -33.67 2.36 -10.78
N GLU A 245 -32.36 2.36 -10.58
CA GLU A 245 -31.37 2.76 -11.58
C GLU A 245 -30.37 1.61 -11.78
N TYR A 246 -30.20 1.20 -13.03
CA TYR A 246 -29.27 0.17 -13.45
C TYR A 246 -28.08 0.77 -14.21
N THR A 247 -26.86 0.45 -13.80
CA THR A 247 -25.63 0.91 -14.43
C THR A 247 -25.08 -0.15 -15.40
N PHE A 248 -24.97 0.22 -16.67
CA PHE A 248 -24.45 -0.64 -17.74
C PHE A 248 -22.92 -0.69 -17.76
N GLY A 249 -22.40 -1.85 -18.16
CA GLY A 249 -20.98 -2.06 -18.44
C GLY A 249 -20.47 -3.41 -17.95
N SER A 250 -19.23 -3.74 -18.34
CA SER A 250 -18.57 -5.00 -17.94
C SER A 250 -18.57 -5.20 -16.43
N SER A 251 -18.90 -6.41 -15.95
CA SER A 251 -18.84 -6.79 -14.53
C SER A 251 -17.45 -6.57 -13.90
N SER A 252 -16.39 -6.57 -14.72
CA SER A 252 -15.01 -6.30 -14.28
C SER A 252 -14.74 -4.85 -13.91
N LYS A 253 -15.58 -3.89 -14.32
CA LYS A 253 -15.38 -2.46 -14.06
C LYS A 253 -16.20 -1.98 -12.87
N PRO A 254 -15.62 -1.25 -11.91
CA PRO A 254 -16.38 -0.65 -10.82
C PRO A 254 -17.31 0.46 -11.32
N ASN A 255 -18.40 0.70 -10.59
CA ASN A 255 -19.34 1.79 -10.85
C ASN A 255 -18.77 3.12 -10.33
N LEU A 256 -18.68 4.13 -11.20
CA LEU A 256 -18.09 5.43 -10.86
C LEU A 256 -18.80 6.14 -9.70
N ASP A 257 -20.12 5.95 -9.55
CA ASP A 257 -20.90 6.58 -8.49
C ASP A 257 -20.49 6.12 -7.08
N TRP A 258 -20.02 4.87 -6.94
CA TRP A 258 -19.81 4.20 -5.65
C TRP A 258 -18.35 4.07 -5.23
N VAL A 259 -17.46 4.66 -6.00
CA VAL A 259 -16.02 4.61 -5.76
C VAL A 259 -15.62 5.82 -4.92
N ASN A 260 -15.02 5.56 -3.76
CA ASN A 260 -14.46 6.60 -2.89
C ASN A 260 -13.01 6.91 -3.34
N PRO A 261 -12.74 8.08 -3.93
CA PRO A 261 -11.43 8.41 -4.46
C PRO A 261 -10.34 8.51 -3.36
N VAL A 262 -10.72 8.88 -2.13
CA VAL A 262 -9.78 8.97 -1.01
C VAL A 262 -9.35 7.57 -0.55
N ALA A 263 -10.28 6.63 -0.48
CA ALA A 263 -9.97 5.24 -0.14
C ALA A 263 -9.06 4.58 -1.20
N MET A 264 -9.30 4.88 -2.48
CA MET A 264 -8.43 4.41 -3.56
C MET A 264 -7.01 4.97 -3.45
N MET A 265 -6.88 6.27 -3.16
CA MET A 265 -5.57 6.90 -2.98
C MET A 265 -4.81 6.27 -1.83
N TYR A 266 -5.49 6.02 -0.71
CA TYR A 266 -4.89 5.31 0.41
C TYR A 266 -4.40 3.91 0.00
N ASP A 267 -5.23 3.15 -0.72
CA ASP A 267 -4.85 1.81 -1.16
C ASP A 267 -3.67 1.83 -2.14
N GLU A 268 -3.64 2.78 -3.08
CA GLU A 268 -2.51 2.92 -4.00
C GLU A 268 -1.21 3.29 -3.27
N LEU A 269 -1.24 4.27 -2.37
CA LEU A 269 -0.04 4.68 -1.63
C LEU A 269 0.44 3.59 -0.66
N TYR A 270 -0.47 2.96 0.07
CA TYR A 270 -0.13 1.95 1.07
C TYR A 270 0.37 0.66 0.42
N ASP A 271 -0.32 0.13 -0.60
CA ASP A 271 0.13 -1.09 -1.29
C ASP A 271 1.43 -0.87 -2.07
N ALA A 272 1.63 0.31 -2.69
CA ALA A 272 2.84 0.56 -3.47
C ALA A 272 4.09 0.67 -2.58
N ALA A 273 4.01 1.42 -1.48
CA ALA A 273 5.14 1.60 -0.57
C ALA A 273 5.48 0.30 0.15
N LEU A 274 4.48 -0.37 0.73
CA LEU A 274 4.71 -1.60 1.50
C LEU A 274 5.24 -2.74 0.60
N ARG A 275 4.78 -2.85 -0.64
CA ARG A 275 5.29 -3.88 -1.57
C ARG A 275 6.74 -3.61 -1.98
N GLN A 276 7.11 -2.36 -2.27
CA GLN A 276 8.49 -2.04 -2.62
C GLN A 276 9.45 -2.32 -1.46
N GLU A 277 9.05 -1.95 -0.23
CA GLU A 277 9.86 -2.21 0.96
C GLU A 277 9.97 -3.70 1.26
N VAL A 278 8.86 -4.46 1.16
CA VAL A 278 8.87 -5.91 1.42
C VAL A 278 9.68 -6.66 0.36
N GLU A 279 9.56 -6.33 -0.93
CA GLU A 279 10.36 -6.97 -1.97
C GLU A 279 11.85 -6.61 -1.84
N ALA A 280 12.18 -5.36 -1.50
CA ALA A 280 13.56 -4.96 -1.22
C ALA A 280 14.11 -5.68 0.02
N LEU A 281 13.30 -5.85 1.07
CA LEU A 281 13.70 -6.52 2.30
C LEU A 281 13.89 -8.03 2.06
N LYS A 282 12.98 -8.69 1.32
CA LYS A 282 13.12 -10.10 0.91
C LYS A 282 14.42 -10.31 0.15
N GLY A 283 14.73 -9.47 -0.83
CA GLY A 283 15.99 -9.58 -1.58
C GLY A 283 17.23 -9.46 -0.69
N ARG A 284 17.21 -8.53 0.29
CA ARG A 284 18.29 -8.39 1.27
C ARG A 284 18.41 -9.62 2.18
N VAL A 285 17.29 -10.15 2.67
CA VAL A 285 17.26 -11.34 3.52
C VAL A 285 17.80 -12.56 2.76
N THR A 286 17.34 -12.80 1.54
CA THR A 286 17.83 -13.91 0.71
C THR A 286 19.34 -13.82 0.44
N ASN A 287 19.87 -12.62 0.19
CA ASN A 287 21.32 -12.43 0.01
C ASN A 287 22.10 -12.75 1.29
N VAL A 288 21.59 -12.35 2.45
CA VAL A 288 22.20 -12.67 3.75
C VAL A 288 22.13 -14.17 4.03
N GLU A 289 20.99 -14.81 3.76
CA GLU A 289 20.82 -16.26 3.90
C GLU A 289 21.82 -17.03 3.04
N ASN A 290 21.99 -16.64 1.77
CA ASN A 290 22.98 -17.25 0.88
C ASN A 290 24.40 -17.05 1.40
N ALA A 291 24.77 -15.83 1.80
CA ALA A 291 26.10 -15.55 2.35
C ALA A 291 26.38 -16.34 3.64
N VAL A 292 25.38 -16.50 4.51
CA VAL A 292 25.50 -17.31 5.74
C VAL A 292 25.63 -18.80 5.41
N ASN A 293 24.89 -19.29 4.42
CA ASN A 293 24.99 -20.68 3.98
C ASN A 293 26.37 -20.97 3.37
N ASP A 294 26.89 -20.06 2.54
CA ASP A 294 28.22 -20.18 1.96
C ASP A 294 29.31 -20.20 3.04
N LEU A 295 29.20 -19.32 4.05
CA LEU A 295 30.12 -19.27 5.21
C LEU A 295 30.03 -20.48 6.15
N LYS A 296 28.90 -21.19 6.17
CA LYS A 296 28.69 -22.38 7.00
C LYS A 296 28.99 -23.67 6.26
N LYS A 297 29.17 -23.62 4.95
CA LYS A 297 29.41 -24.80 4.15
C LYS A 297 30.83 -25.29 4.39
N ASP A 298 30.92 -26.53 4.85
CA ASP A 298 32.14 -27.29 5.11
C ASP A 298 31.89 -28.67 4.47
N SER A 299 32.45 -28.89 3.29
CA SER A 299 32.15 -30.03 2.41
C SER A 299 32.89 -31.31 2.81
N ASP A 300 34.04 -31.22 3.46
CA ASP A 300 34.85 -32.37 3.90
C ASP A 300 34.86 -32.59 5.42
N GLY A 301 34.27 -31.66 6.19
CA GLY A 301 33.96 -31.82 7.60
C GLY A 301 35.19 -31.74 8.49
N ASP A 302 36.24 -31.05 8.05
CA ASP A 302 37.49 -30.91 8.79
C ASP A 302 37.48 -29.76 9.81
N GLY A 303 36.41 -28.95 9.81
CA GLY A 303 36.21 -27.82 10.71
C GLY A 303 36.52 -26.45 10.11
N VAL A 304 36.89 -26.37 8.83
CA VAL A 304 37.11 -25.13 8.09
C VAL A 304 36.07 -25.01 6.97
N SER A 305 35.38 -23.86 6.87
CA SER A 305 34.42 -23.66 5.78
C SER A 305 35.12 -23.64 4.41
N ASP A 306 34.45 -24.17 3.38
CA ASP A 306 34.90 -24.22 1.98
C ASP A 306 35.51 -22.91 1.47
N GLN A 307 35.01 -21.76 1.96
CA GLN A 307 35.51 -20.44 1.53
C GLN A 307 36.92 -20.14 2.05
N PHE A 308 37.31 -20.76 3.16
CA PHE A 308 38.59 -20.57 3.84
C PHE A 308 39.52 -21.79 3.75
N ASP A 309 39.01 -22.91 3.24
CA ASP A 309 39.75 -24.15 3.04
C ASP A 309 40.59 -24.10 1.75
N LYS A 310 41.91 -24.31 1.88
CA LYS A 310 42.87 -24.38 0.79
C LYS A 310 43.20 -25.83 0.37
N CYS A 311 42.76 -26.81 1.17
CA CYS A 311 43.06 -28.22 1.03
C CYS A 311 41.77 -29.06 0.95
N PRO A 312 40.93 -28.89 -0.10
CA PRO A 312 39.64 -29.57 -0.21
C PRO A 312 39.80 -31.08 -0.29
N GLY A 313 39.14 -31.80 0.63
CA GLY A 313 39.11 -33.26 0.73
C GLY A 313 39.93 -33.81 1.91
N THR A 314 40.20 -33.01 2.94
CA THR A 314 40.86 -33.49 4.15
C THR A 314 39.90 -34.43 4.91
N PRO A 315 40.34 -35.64 5.33
CA PRO A 315 39.46 -36.54 6.06
C PRO A 315 38.96 -35.92 7.37
N ALA A 316 37.64 -35.94 7.58
CA ALA A 316 37.00 -35.46 8.80
C ALA A 316 37.68 -36.01 10.08
N GLY A 317 38.02 -35.11 11.01
CA GLY A 317 38.73 -35.42 12.25
C GLY A 317 40.26 -35.33 12.18
N THR A 318 40.84 -34.95 11.03
CA THR A 318 42.26 -34.60 10.93
C THR A 318 42.53 -33.26 11.61
N VAL A 319 43.66 -33.13 12.31
CA VAL A 319 44.07 -31.84 12.89
C VAL A 319 44.59 -30.95 11.76
N VAL A 320 43.77 -29.98 11.37
CA VAL A 320 44.07 -29.00 10.31
C VAL A 320 44.46 -27.64 10.88
N ASP A 321 45.18 -26.85 10.09
CA ASP A 321 45.47 -25.45 10.41
C ASP A 321 44.30 -24.53 10.02
N GLY A 322 44.44 -23.22 10.24
CA GLY A 322 43.41 -22.23 9.88
C GLY A 322 43.14 -22.09 8.37
N ALA A 323 43.79 -22.90 7.53
CA ALA A 323 43.59 -22.98 6.09
C ALA A 323 43.08 -24.36 5.63
N GLY A 324 42.67 -25.25 6.54
CA GLY A 324 42.13 -26.59 6.22
C GLY A 324 43.20 -27.62 5.85
N CYS A 325 44.48 -27.31 6.04
CA CYS A 325 45.56 -28.22 5.63
C CYS A 325 46.09 -29.06 6.81
N PRO A 326 46.37 -30.37 6.61
CA PRO A 326 46.82 -31.26 7.69
C PRO A 326 48.14 -30.83 8.33
N ILE A 327 48.15 -30.70 9.65
CA ILE A 327 49.36 -30.38 10.42
C ILE A 327 50.17 -31.67 10.60
N LYS A 328 51.38 -31.71 10.00
CA LYS A 328 52.34 -32.79 10.25
C LYS A 328 53.11 -32.51 11.53
N PHE A 329 52.74 -33.18 12.62
CA PHE A 329 53.53 -33.21 13.84
C PHE A 329 54.72 -34.17 13.66
N PRO A 330 55.97 -33.73 13.89
CA PRO A 330 57.09 -34.65 13.98
C PRO A 330 56.89 -35.56 15.21
N THR A 331 56.95 -36.87 14.99
CA THR A 331 56.78 -37.90 16.02
C THR A 331 57.90 -37.83 17.07
N ASP A 332 57.52 -37.77 18.33
CA ASP A 332 58.40 -37.64 19.49
C ASP A 332 59.47 -38.76 19.55
N THR A 333 60.73 -38.36 19.44
CA THR A 333 61.85 -39.14 19.97
C THR A 333 62.36 -38.41 21.21
N VAL A 334 62.06 -38.99 22.37
CA VAL A 334 62.54 -38.54 23.68
C VAL A 334 64.06 -38.73 23.72
N ALA A 335 64.81 -37.64 23.58
CA ALA A 335 66.26 -37.62 23.77
C ALA A 335 66.66 -36.54 24.78
N THR A 336 67.21 -37.03 25.89
CA THR A 336 68.07 -36.38 26.88
C THR A 336 68.76 -35.11 26.38
N ALA A 337 68.43 -33.93 26.94
CA ALA A 337 69.06 -32.68 26.54
C ALA A 337 69.22 -31.65 27.68
N THR A 338 69.93 -32.00 28.75
CA THR A 338 70.40 -30.99 29.73
C THR A 338 71.53 -30.10 29.17
N ALA A 339 72.07 -30.40 27.99
CA ALA A 339 73.05 -29.57 27.29
C ALA A 339 72.45 -28.58 26.27
N ALA A 340 71.21 -28.80 25.78
CA ALA A 340 70.59 -27.95 24.76
C ALA A 340 69.80 -26.76 25.35
N ALA A 341 69.55 -26.78 26.67
CA ALA A 341 68.77 -25.74 27.34
C ALA A 341 69.32 -24.33 27.06
N TYR A 342 70.63 -24.14 27.00
CA TYR A 342 71.23 -22.81 26.81
C TYR A 342 71.72 -22.55 25.38
N SER A 343 71.06 -23.14 24.39
CA SER A 343 71.39 -22.90 22.97
C SER A 343 71.01 -21.49 22.51
N ASN A 344 71.71 -21.00 21.48
CA ASN A 344 71.53 -19.65 20.96
C ASN A 344 70.14 -19.47 20.34
N ILE A 345 69.45 -18.40 20.73
CA ILE A 345 68.13 -18.05 20.19
C ILE A 345 68.32 -17.25 18.92
N GLN A 346 67.80 -17.75 17.79
CA GLN A 346 67.94 -17.13 16.47
C GLN A 346 66.74 -16.25 16.12
N PHE A 347 67.01 -15.17 15.38
CA PHE A 347 66.01 -14.19 14.98
C PHE A 347 65.97 -13.99 13.45
N ASP A 348 64.79 -13.62 12.96
CA ASP A 348 64.61 -13.15 11.59
C ASP A 348 65.34 -11.83 11.33
N PHE A 349 65.54 -11.54 10.04
CA PHE A 349 66.09 -10.27 9.59
C PHE A 349 65.24 -9.12 10.14
N ASP A 350 65.92 -8.11 10.69
CA ASP A 350 65.33 -6.91 11.32
C ASP A 350 64.21 -7.16 12.34
N SER A 351 64.20 -8.33 13.00
CA SER A 351 63.15 -8.71 13.95
C SER A 351 63.70 -9.00 15.36
N SER A 352 62.92 -8.62 16.37
CA SER A 352 63.08 -9.01 17.78
C SER A 352 61.99 -9.99 18.25
N VAL A 353 61.18 -10.50 17.33
CA VAL A 353 60.11 -11.47 17.61
C VAL A 353 60.72 -12.87 17.75
N LEU A 354 60.32 -13.60 18.80
CA LEU A 354 60.77 -14.97 19.03
C LEU A 354 60.14 -15.92 18.00
N ARG A 355 60.97 -16.78 17.40
CA ARG A 355 60.50 -17.82 16.48
C ARG A 355 59.85 -18.96 17.25
N THR A 356 58.87 -19.64 16.65
CA THR A 356 58.21 -20.80 17.26
C THR A 356 59.19 -21.91 17.66
N SER A 357 60.25 -22.10 16.88
CA SER A 357 61.32 -23.06 17.17
C SER A 357 62.13 -22.74 18.43
N SER A 358 62.09 -21.50 18.92
CA SER A 358 62.83 -21.06 20.10
C SER A 358 62.10 -21.38 21.41
N TYR A 359 60.78 -21.59 21.37
CA TYR A 359 59.99 -21.81 22.59
C TYR A 359 60.42 -23.06 23.35
N GLY A 360 60.72 -24.18 22.68
CA GLY A 360 61.19 -25.39 23.34
C GLY A 360 62.51 -25.19 24.11
N VAL A 361 63.44 -24.39 23.57
CA VAL A 361 64.69 -24.03 24.26
C VAL A 361 64.41 -23.11 25.44
N LEU A 362 63.59 -22.08 25.24
CA LEU A 362 63.25 -21.11 26.28
C LEU A 362 62.50 -21.74 27.46
N ASP A 363 61.62 -22.70 27.18
CA ASP A 363 60.92 -23.46 28.21
C ASP A 363 61.90 -24.31 29.03
N ALA A 364 62.86 -24.97 28.37
CA ALA A 364 63.92 -25.70 29.04
C ALA A 364 64.82 -24.78 29.91
N VAL A 365 65.21 -23.59 29.43
CA VAL A 365 65.92 -22.58 30.25
C VAL A 365 65.09 -22.17 31.45
N SER A 366 63.80 -21.87 31.24
CA SER A 366 62.92 -21.42 32.31
C SER A 366 62.76 -22.48 33.39
N ALA A 367 62.66 -23.75 33.01
CA ALA A 367 62.57 -24.87 33.93
C ALA A 367 63.86 -25.06 34.75
N ASP A 368 65.05 -24.98 34.13
CA ASP A 368 66.35 -25.05 34.84
C ASP A 368 66.57 -23.86 35.79
N MET A 369 66.22 -22.64 35.34
CA MET A 369 66.34 -21.42 36.15
C MET A 369 65.39 -21.43 37.35
N ARG A 370 64.21 -22.05 37.22
CA ARG A 370 63.24 -22.21 38.32
C ARG A 370 63.63 -23.32 39.29
N SER A 371 64.22 -24.41 38.81
CA SER A 371 64.67 -25.52 39.65
C SER A 371 65.93 -25.19 40.45
N ASN A 372 66.77 -24.28 39.95
CA ASN A 372 68.00 -23.87 40.61
C ASN A 372 67.99 -22.37 40.94
N THR A 373 67.51 -22.02 42.14
CA THR A 373 67.23 -20.63 42.56
C THR A 373 68.46 -19.74 42.72
N GLY A 374 69.67 -20.32 42.76
CA GLY A 374 70.94 -19.58 42.90
C GLY A 374 71.58 -19.14 41.58
N LYS A 375 71.17 -19.70 40.43
CA LYS A 375 71.80 -19.38 39.13
C LYS A 375 71.41 -17.99 38.62
N THR A 376 72.33 -17.29 37.98
CA THR A 376 72.02 -16.06 37.22
C THR A 376 72.38 -16.22 35.75
N ALA A 377 71.65 -15.54 34.87
CA ALA A 377 71.90 -15.59 33.44
C ALA A 377 72.07 -14.18 32.86
N GLU A 378 73.10 -14.02 32.04
CA GLU A 378 73.35 -12.84 31.21
C GLU A 378 72.93 -13.16 29.77
N LEU A 379 72.04 -12.34 29.21
CA LEU A 379 71.47 -12.44 27.88
C LEU A 379 72.21 -11.46 26.97
N ASP A 380 73.07 -12.01 26.12
CA ASP A 380 73.92 -11.25 25.21
C ASP A 380 73.26 -11.21 23.83
N GLY A 381 72.77 -10.05 23.42
CA GLY A 381 72.14 -9.85 22.11
C GLY A 381 73.12 -9.40 21.03
N TYR A 382 72.95 -9.93 19.82
CA TYR A 382 73.75 -9.63 18.65
C TYR A 382 72.88 -9.36 17.40
N ALA A 383 73.47 -8.70 16.41
CA ALA A 383 72.89 -8.43 15.11
C ALA A 383 73.89 -8.75 13.98
N SER A 384 73.38 -8.93 12.76
CA SER A 384 74.21 -9.00 11.55
C SER A 384 74.72 -7.60 11.20
N SER A 385 75.73 -7.52 10.33
CA SER A 385 76.34 -6.23 9.93
C SER A 385 75.48 -5.40 8.95
N GLU A 386 74.22 -5.76 8.78
CA GLU A 386 73.32 -5.08 7.85
C GLU A 386 72.71 -3.86 8.56
N GLY A 387 72.80 -2.69 7.93
CA GLY A 387 72.27 -1.45 8.48
C GLY A 387 73.31 -0.63 9.24
N THR A 388 72.84 0.31 10.08
CA THR A 388 73.73 1.20 10.84
C THR A 388 74.10 0.57 12.18
N ALA A 389 75.33 0.77 12.64
CA ALA A 389 75.78 0.30 13.95
C ALA A 389 74.84 0.72 15.10
N ALA A 390 74.29 1.94 15.04
CA ALA A 390 73.33 2.43 16.03
C ALA A 390 71.99 1.65 16.00
N HIS A 391 71.53 1.23 14.82
CA HIS A 391 70.35 0.39 14.67
C HIS A 391 70.60 -1.02 15.19
N ASN A 392 71.73 -1.63 14.81
CA ASN A 392 72.14 -2.96 15.26
C ASN A 392 72.31 -3.03 16.79
N MET A 393 72.79 -1.96 17.42
CA MET A 393 72.84 -1.84 18.88
C MET A 393 71.46 -1.80 19.54
N ARG A 394 70.46 -1.12 18.95
CA ARG A 394 69.09 -1.14 19.47
C ARG A 394 68.43 -2.49 19.26
N LEU A 395 68.53 -3.04 18.05
CA LEU A 395 67.91 -4.32 17.69
C LEU A 395 68.44 -5.48 18.54
N SER A 396 69.76 -5.53 18.77
CA SER A 396 70.36 -6.53 19.66
C SER A 396 69.87 -6.41 21.10
N LYS A 397 69.68 -5.19 21.61
CA LYS A 397 69.08 -4.94 22.93
C LYS A 397 67.63 -5.43 22.99
N ASP A 398 66.85 -5.15 21.96
CA ASP A 398 65.44 -5.54 21.90
C ASP A 398 65.27 -7.05 21.83
N ARG A 399 66.12 -7.75 21.06
CA ARG A 399 66.15 -9.23 21.02
C ARG A 399 66.42 -9.84 22.40
N ALA A 400 67.43 -9.35 23.10
CA ALA A 400 67.75 -9.83 24.44
C ALA A 400 66.63 -9.51 25.45
N ASN A 401 65.94 -8.37 25.29
CA ASN A 401 64.75 -8.04 26.08
C ASN A 401 63.56 -8.96 25.75
N SER A 402 63.33 -9.34 24.50
CA SER A 402 62.27 -10.30 24.14
C SER A 402 62.48 -11.65 24.84
N VAL A 403 63.72 -12.16 24.85
CA VAL A 403 64.08 -13.38 25.59
C VAL A 403 63.87 -13.19 27.09
N LYS A 404 64.30 -12.04 27.65
CA LYS A 404 64.08 -11.73 29.07
C LYS A 404 62.59 -11.73 29.42
N THR A 405 61.76 -11.06 28.63
CA THR A 405 60.31 -10.95 28.86
C THR A 405 59.66 -12.33 28.86
N TYR A 406 60.04 -13.20 27.93
CA TYR A 406 59.54 -14.58 27.89
C TYR A 406 59.89 -15.33 29.18
N LEU A 407 61.17 -15.33 29.59
CA LEU A 407 61.60 -16.03 30.79
C LEU A 407 60.95 -15.51 32.07
N VAL A 408 60.73 -14.20 32.16
CA VAL A 408 60.03 -13.58 33.30
C VAL A 408 58.57 -14.03 33.33
N ASN A 409 57.88 -14.03 32.19
CA ASN A 409 56.50 -14.51 32.09
C ASN A 409 56.38 -16.01 32.41
N SER A 410 57.39 -16.81 32.10
CA SER A 410 57.48 -18.23 32.47
C SER A 410 57.86 -18.48 33.93
N GLY A 411 58.07 -17.43 34.74
CA GLY A 411 58.24 -17.50 36.19
C GLY A 411 59.67 -17.31 36.71
N VAL A 412 60.61 -16.85 35.88
CA VAL A 412 61.98 -16.51 36.31
C VAL A 412 62.01 -15.09 36.87
N GLU A 413 62.59 -14.88 38.05
CA GLU A 413 62.69 -13.52 38.62
C GLU A 413 63.55 -12.58 37.75
N ALA A 414 63.01 -11.42 37.39
CA ALA A 414 63.68 -10.46 36.50
C ALA A 414 65.06 -9.97 36.99
N ARG A 415 65.30 -9.99 38.31
CA ARG A 415 66.59 -9.62 38.93
C ARG A 415 67.72 -10.61 38.62
N ARG A 416 67.39 -11.84 38.24
CA ARG A 416 68.34 -12.92 37.90
C ARG A 416 68.76 -12.90 36.43
N LEU A 417 68.16 -12.01 35.63
CA LEU A 417 68.36 -11.88 34.20
C LEU A 417 68.99 -10.52 33.86
N LYS A 418 70.26 -10.52 33.44
CA LYS A 418 70.98 -9.33 32.99
C LYS A 418 70.99 -9.28 31.47
N VAL A 419 70.72 -8.12 30.88
CA VAL A 419 70.75 -7.95 29.41
C VAL A 419 71.97 -7.13 29.01
N LYS A 420 72.68 -7.57 27.98
CA LYS A 420 73.69 -6.80 27.27
C LYS A 420 73.48 -6.86 25.77
N ALA A 421 73.86 -5.80 25.08
CA ALA A 421 73.73 -5.66 23.64
C ALA A 421 75.11 -5.37 23.05
N TYR A 422 75.46 -6.07 21.98
CA TYR A 422 76.75 -5.91 21.29
C TYR A 422 76.58 -5.47 19.83
N GLY A 423 75.35 -5.36 19.34
CA GLY A 423 75.12 -5.04 17.93
C GLY A 423 75.86 -6.01 17.01
N GLU A 424 76.60 -5.48 16.05
CA GLU A 424 77.36 -6.25 15.06
C GLU A 424 78.82 -6.51 15.45
N THR A 425 79.27 -6.08 16.64
CA THR A 425 80.72 -6.02 16.94
C THR A 425 81.37 -7.39 17.22
N ASN A 426 80.58 -8.46 17.36
CA ASN A 426 81.04 -9.80 17.72
C ASN A 426 80.37 -10.89 16.84
N PRO A 427 80.69 -10.94 15.54
CA PRO A 427 80.15 -11.97 14.65
C PRO A 427 80.78 -13.34 14.94
N ILE A 428 79.99 -14.41 14.85
CA ILE A 428 80.44 -15.81 14.94
C ILE A 428 80.59 -16.45 13.56
N ALA A 429 80.06 -15.81 12.52
CA ALA A 429 80.13 -16.26 11.15
C ALA A 429 80.33 -15.08 10.20
N ASP A 430 80.69 -15.38 8.95
CA ASP A 430 80.94 -14.37 7.94
C ASP A 430 79.67 -13.56 7.63
N ASN A 431 79.74 -12.23 7.77
CA ASN A 431 78.61 -11.37 7.43
C ASN A 431 78.45 -11.16 5.91
N SER A 432 79.40 -11.61 5.09
CA SER A 432 79.28 -11.50 3.63
C SER A 432 78.22 -12.45 3.06
N THR A 433 77.95 -13.59 3.71
CA THR A 433 76.96 -14.59 3.28
C THR A 433 75.68 -14.50 4.11
N GLU A 434 74.53 -14.83 3.51
CA GLU A 434 73.27 -14.83 4.26
C GLU A 434 73.28 -15.88 5.37
N GLU A 435 73.89 -17.03 5.12
CA GLU A 435 74.03 -18.11 6.07
C GLU A 435 74.79 -17.67 7.32
N GLY A 436 75.86 -16.88 7.17
CA GLY A 436 76.60 -16.35 8.32
C GLY A 436 75.87 -15.19 9.00
N ARG A 437 75.14 -14.36 8.26
CA ARG A 437 74.29 -13.30 8.86
C ARG A 437 73.16 -13.88 9.69
N VAL A 438 72.52 -14.97 9.24
CA VAL A 438 71.53 -15.72 10.05
C VAL A 438 72.13 -16.11 11.39
N GLN A 439 73.34 -16.67 11.40
CA GLN A 439 74.00 -17.08 12.64
C GLN A 439 74.35 -15.90 13.55
N ASN A 440 74.66 -14.73 12.98
CA ASN A 440 74.96 -13.51 13.74
C ASN A 440 73.72 -12.87 14.38
N ARG A 441 72.51 -13.13 13.87
CA ARG A 441 71.24 -12.62 14.41
C ARG A 441 70.73 -13.47 15.58
N ARG A 442 71.41 -13.38 16.73
CA ARG A 442 71.16 -14.27 17.88
C ARG A 442 71.14 -13.59 19.24
N VAL A 443 70.63 -14.31 20.24
CA VAL A 443 70.87 -14.08 21.66
C VAL A 443 71.57 -15.30 22.25
N GLU A 444 72.64 -15.07 23.00
CA GLU A 444 73.39 -16.10 23.72
C GLU A 444 73.11 -16.01 25.22
N PHE A 445 73.19 -17.16 25.90
CA PHE A 445 73.10 -17.23 27.35
C PHE A 445 74.49 -17.40 27.95
N LYS A 446 74.89 -16.49 28.84
CA LYS A 446 76.06 -16.65 29.70
C LYS A 446 75.62 -16.90 31.13
N GLN A 447 75.87 -18.11 31.61
CA GLN A 447 75.64 -18.47 33.01
C GLN A 447 76.70 -17.80 33.90
N LYS A 448 76.28 -17.34 35.08
CA LYS A 448 77.16 -16.81 36.12
C LYS A 448 76.83 -17.38 37.48
#